data_AF-A0A6A5Y3U3-F1
#
_entry.id   AF-A0A6A5Y3U3-F1
#
_cell.length_a   1.000
_cell.length_b   1.000
_cell.length_c   1.000
_cell.angle_alpha   90.00
_cell.angle_beta   90.00
_cell.angle_gamma   90.00
#
_symmetry.space_group_name_H-M   'P 1'
#
loop_
_entity.id
_entity.type
_entity.pdbx_description
1 polymer ?
#
loop_
_entity_poly.entity_id
_entity_poly.type
_entity_poly.pdbx_seq_one_letter_code
_entity_poly.pdbx_strand_id
1 'polypeptide(L)'
;MASTSSSIDASTNNTTPSSSANNENTTTTTTSSSSSSSSTPSKPKIAFISGPLDPSESYFQTHYVPLLDAAIASSHHFIIGPVAGVDTLALQHLLSRSVPPSHITIYMAHFEYLTPSWRNSYLSLGVNVRHVEDAIVTEERDEAMTRDSDYDILRYRTEAEAKEVYGVLWRARTSNTEMNERRRRGVVSREYDLGGSVTGRVIGKEEEEEEEGGKGQEDGEGKTGFRERVMRKLK
;
A
#
# COMPACT_ATOMS: atom_id res chain seq x y z
N MET A 1 -6.44 -53.01 33.02
CA MET A 1 -7.75 -53.69 32.86
C MET A 1 -8.52 -52.95 31.78
N ALA A 2 -8.94 -53.69 30.73
CA ALA A 2 -9.83 -53.35 29.59
C ALA A 2 -9.47 -52.10 28.76
N SER A 3 -9.00 -52.13 27.50
CA SER A 3 -9.43 -52.81 26.25
C SER A 3 -10.83 -52.46 25.74
N THR A 4 -10.88 -51.77 24.60
CA THR A 4 -11.80 -51.86 23.43
C THR A 4 -11.52 -50.59 22.58
N SER A 5 -11.03 -50.56 21.34
CA SER A 5 -11.14 -51.38 20.11
C SER A 5 -12.57 -51.59 19.62
N SER A 6 -12.94 -50.90 18.54
CA SER A 6 -13.98 -51.32 17.60
C SER A 6 -13.73 -50.69 16.23
N SER A 7 -13.41 -51.58 15.29
CA SER A 7 -13.41 -51.42 13.83
C SER A 7 -14.81 -51.74 13.27
N ILE A 8 -15.13 -51.17 12.10
CA ILE A 8 -16.05 -51.67 11.06
C ILE A 8 -15.55 -51.05 9.73
N ASP A 9 -14.99 -51.78 8.75
CA ASP A 9 -15.59 -52.67 7.72
C ASP A 9 -16.76 -52.00 6.96
N ALA A 10 -16.95 -52.05 5.63
CA ALA A 10 -16.23 -52.62 4.48
C ALA A 10 -16.96 -52.18 3.18
N SER A 11 -16.31 -52.33 2.01
CA SER A 11 -16.90 -52.68 0.68
C SER A 11 -17.85 -51.65 -0.02
N THR A 12 -17.93 -51.45 -1.36
CA THR A 12 -17.55 -52.22 -2.56
C THR A 12 -17.76 -51.39 -3.86
N ASN A 13 -16.84 -51.56 -4.83
CA ASN A 13 -16.96 -51.73 -6.29
C ASN A 13 -17.92 -50.90 -7.21
N ASN A 14 -17.36 -50.30 -8.28
CA ASN A 14 -17.62 -50.63 -9.73
C ASN A 14 -16.85 -49.65 -10.65
N THR A 15 -15.94 -50.07 -11.55
CA THR A 15 -16.09 -50.69 -12.90
C THR A 15 -16.57 -49.74 -14.02
N THR A 16 -15.66 -49.54 -15.00
CA THR A 16 -15.61 -48.80 -16.29
C THR A 16 -16.70 -49.17 -17.32
N PRO A 17 -16.96 -48.42 -18.44
CA PRO A 17 -16.08 -48.28 -19.63
C PRO A 17 -16.08 -46.87 -20.30
N SER A 18 -14.98 -46.38 -20.89
CA SER A 18 -14.62 -46.44 -22.32
C SER A 18 -15.73 -46.11 -23.33
N SER A 19 -15.58 -44.99 -24.05
CA SER A 19 -16.18 -44.77 -25.38
C SER A 19 -15.30 -43.82 -26.19
N SER A 20 -14.58 -44.40 -27.15
CA SER A 20 -14.01 -43.74 -28.32
C SER A 20 -15.11 -43.37 -29.30
N ALA A 21 -15.06 -42.17 -29.87
CA ALA A 21 -15.67 -41.88 -31.16
C ALA A 21 -14.89 -40.77 -31.87
N ASN A 22 -14.48 -41.11 -33.10
CA ASN A 22 -13.76 -40.29 -34.06
C ASN A 22 -14.61 -39.08 -34.47
N ASN A 23 -13.97 -37.95 -34.79
CA ASN A 23 -14.46 -37.15 -35.89
C ASN A 23 -13.31 -36.56 -36.72
N GLU A 24 -13.46 -36.73 -38.02
CA GLU A 24 -12.53 -36.42 -39.08
C GLU A 24 -12.60 -34.93 -39.45
N ASN A 25 -11.42 -34.38 -39.72
CA ASN A 25 -11.11 -33.53 -40.86
C ASN A 25 -12.01 -32.31 -41.18
N THR A 26 -11.50 -31.11 -40.89
CA THR A 26 -11.62 -29.99 -41.85
C THR A 26 -10.42 -29.06 -41.75
N THR A 27 -9.47 -29.26 -42.66
CA THR A 27 -8.39 -28.33 -42.97
C THR A 27 -8.97 -27.00 -43.46
N THR A 28 -8.79 -25.94 -42.68
CA THR A 28 -8.92 -24.57 -43.18
C THR A 28 -7.59 -23.87 -42.96
N THR A 29 -6.81 -23.79 -44.04
CA THR A 29 -5.57 -23.02 -44.12
C THR A 29 -5.92 -21.54 -44.05
N THR A 30 -5.96 -20.98 -42.85
CA THR A 30 -5.97 -19.52 -42.66
C THR A 30 -4.54 -19.08 -42.42
N THR A 31 -4.00 -18.36 -43.41
CA THR A 31 -2.72 -17.68 -43.36
C THR A 31 -2.76 -16.60 -42.27
N SER A 32 -2.46 -17.00 -41.04
CA SER A 32 -2.27 -16.09 -39.91
C SER A 32 -0.94 -15.39 -40.09
N SER A 33 -1.00 -14.18 -40.64
CA SER A 33 0.05 -13.18 -40.59
C SER A 33 0.46 -12.96 -39.14
N SER A 34 1.52 -13.66 -38.74
CA SER A 34 2.22 -13.50 -37.48
C SER A 34 2.89 -12.13 -37.46
N SER A 35 2.11 -11.10 -37.09
CA SER A 35 2.67 -9.84 -36.60
C SER A 35 3.26 -10.14 -35.23
N SER A 36 4.52 -10.57 -35.23
CA SER A 36 5.38 -10.65 -34.05
C SER A 36 5.62 -9.23 -33.54
N SER A 37 4.62 -8.65 -32.88
CA SER A 37 4.80 -7.46 -32.07
C SER A 37 5.66 -7.88 -30.89
N SER A 38 6.95 -7.63 -30.99
CA SER A 38 7.90 -7.73 -29.89
C SER A 38 7.50 -6.71 -28.81
N SER A 39 6.52 -7.07 -27.98
CA SER A 39 6.20 -6.31 -26.78
C SER A 39 7.38 -6.51 -25.84
N THR A 40 8.20 -5.47 -25.69
CA THR A 40 9.17 -5.41 -24.59
C THR A 40 8.41 -5.68 -23.29
N PRO A 41 8.92 -6.54 -22.40
CA PRO A 41 8.24 -6.83 -21.15
C PRO A 41 8.11 -5.52 -20.37
N SER A 42 6.86 -5.08 -20.15
CA SER A 42 6.64 -3.86 -19.36
C SER A 42 7.15 -4.11 -17.94
N LYS A 43 7.82 -3.12 -17.36
CA LYS A 43 8.27 -3.18 -15.96
C LYS A 43 7.11 -3.61 -15.05
N PRO A 44 7.33 -4.53 -14.09
CA PRO A 44 6.30 -4.90 -13.12
C PRO A 44 5.78 -3.66 -12.38
N LYS A 45 4.46 -3.56 -12.24
CA LYS A 45 3.81 -2.49 -11.47
C LYS A 45 4.03 -2.70 -9.97
N ILE A 46 4.02 -1.61 -9.21
CA ILE A 46 4.18 -1.57 -7.76
C ILE A 46 2.87 -1.12 -7.12
N ALA A 47 2.32 -1.96 -6.24
CA ALA A 47 1.12 -1.68 -5.47
C ALA A 47 1.49 -1.19 -4.05
N PHE A 48 0.93 -0.06 -3.62
CA PHE A 48 0.99 0.35 -2.22
C PHE A 48 -0.23 -0.18 -1.47
N ILE A 49 -0.01 -1.00 -0.44
CA ILE A 49 -1.08 -1.57 0.39
C ILE A 49 -1.27 -0.71 1.64
N SER A 50 -2.50 -0.28 1.90
CA SER A 50 -2.84 0.52 3.09
C SER A 50 -4.25 0.25 3.58
N GLY A 51 -4.47 0.34 4.90
CA GLY A 51 -5.79 0.13 5.48
C GLY A 51 -5.89 0.41 6.98
N PRO A 52 -6.99 0.00 7.62
CA PRO A 52 -7.20 0.18 9.05
C PRO A 52 -6.19 -0.59 9.90
N LEU A 53 -5.98 -0.11 11.13
CA LEU A 53 -5.06 -0.72 12.11
C LEU A 53 -5.62 -1.98 12.77
N ASP A 54 -6.92 -2.19 12.68
CA ASP A 54 -7.69 -3.19 13.42
C ASP A 54 -8.77 -3.85 12.54
N PRO A 55 -8.44 -4.31 11.32
CA PRO A 55 -9.41 -5.02 10.48
C PRO A 55 -9.80 -6.34 11.15
N SER A 56 -11.07 -6.74 11.01
CA SER A 56 -11.43 -8.15 11.25
C SER A 56 -10.86 -9.02 10.12
N GLU A 57 -10.71 -10.31 10.37
CA GLU A 57 -10.33 -11.27 9.33
C GLU A 57 -11.32 -11.20 8.15
N SER A 58 -12.62 -11.18 8.43
CA SER A 58 -13.66 -11.06 7.40
C SER A 58 -13.53 -9.79 6.56
N TYR A 59 -13.16 -8.66 7.17
CA TYR A 59 -12.92 -7.41 6.46
C TYR A 59 -11.73 -7.52 5.51
N PHE A 60 -10.62 -8.10 5.98
CA PHE A 60 -9.44 -8.31 5.16
C PHE A 60 -9.71 -9.27 3.99
N GLN A 61 -10.34 -10.41 4.26
CA GLN A 61 -10.73 -11.40 3.25
C GLN A 61 -11.66 -10.81 2.18
N THR A 62 -12.63 -10.00 2.58
CA THR A 62 -13.62 -9.44 1.65
C THR A 62 -13.01 -8.35 0.77
N HIS A 63 -12.15 -7.51 1.33
CA HIS A 63 -11.73 -6.26 0.68
C HIS A 63 -10.32 -6.27 0.10
N TYR A 64 -9.41 -7.07 0.66
CA TYR A 64 -8.00 -7.06 0.26
C TYR A 64 -7.62 -8.30 -0.52
N VAL A 65 -8.01 -9.50 -0.06
CA VAL A 65 -7.55 -10.76 -0.66
C VAL A 65 -7.82 -10.86 -2.17
N PRO A 66 -9.01 -10.52 -2.70
CA PRO A 66 -9.25 -10.56 -4.14
C PRO A 66 -8.32 -9.62 -4.95
N LEU A 67 -8.01 -8.45 -4.40
CA LEU A 67 -7.16 -7.45 -5.05
C LEU A 67 -5.68 -7.87 -4.98
N LEU A 68 -5.25 -8.39 -3.83
CA LEU A 68 -3.91 -8.94 -3.65
C LEU A 68 -3.69 -10.12 -4.60
N ASP A 69 -4.63 -11.07 -4.66
CA ASP A 69 -4.51 -12.24 -5.52
C ASP A 69 -4.46 -11.85 -7.01
N ALA A 70 -5.23 -10.86 -7.43
CA ALA A 70 -5.16 -10.32 -8.79
C ALA A 70 -3.79 -9.67 -9.09
N ALA A 71 -3.23 -8.92 -8.14
CA ALA A 71 -1.91 -8.31 -8.27
C ALA A 71 -0.77 -9.36 -8.27
N ILE A 72 -0.88 -10.40 -7.44
CA ILE A 72 0.04 -11.55 -7.42
C ILE A 72 0.02 -12.28 -8.76
N ALA A 73 -1.17 -12.57 -9.29
CA ALA A 73 -1.32 -13.23 -10.60
C ALA A 73 -0.70 -12.41 -11.74
N SER A 74 -0.65 -11.08 -11.58
CA SER A 74 -0.03 -10.15 -12.53
C SER A 74 1.47 -9.92 -12.27
N SER A 75 2.08 -10.66 -11.33
CA SER A 75 3.49 -10.51 -10.92
C SER A 75 3.87 -9.10 -10.49
N HIS A 76 2.94 -8.38 -9.85
CA HIS A 76 3.22 -7.04 -9.32
C HIS A 76 4.14 -7.11 -8.09
N HIS A 77 4.78 -5.98 -7.80
CA HIS A 77 5.57 -5.76 -6.59
C HIS A 77 4.75 -5.00 -5.56
N PHE A 78 5.17 -5.02 -4.30
CA PHE A 78 4.38 -4.51 -3.17
C PHE A 78 5.19 -3.58 -2.28
N ILE A 79 4.57 -2.46 -1.90
CA ILE A 79 5.04 -1.54 -0.88
C ILE A 79 4.07 -1.61 0.30
N ILE A 80 4.60 -1.73 1.52
CA ILE A 80 3.82 -1.87 2.76
C ILE A 80 4.49 -1.03 3.86
N GLY A 81 3.69 -0.46 4.76
CA GLY A 81 4.19 0.12 6.01
C GLY A 81 4.49 -0.96 7.07
N PRO A 82 5.28 -0.65 8.11
CA PRO A 82 5.59 -1.57 9.20
C PRO A 82 4.50 -1.63 10.27
N VAL A 83 3.27 -1.21 9.97
CA VAL A 83 2.22 -0.97 10.98
C VAL A 83 1.34 -2.21 11.20
N ALA A 84 0.68 -2.28 12.36
CA ALA A 84 -0.33 -3.31 12.63
C ALA A 84 -1.55 -3.21 11.69
N GLY A 85 -2.38 -4.24 11.68
CA GLY A 85 -3.63 -4.28 10.92
C GLY A 85 -3.44 -4.77 9.51
N VAL A 86 -4.00 -4.05 8.52
CA VAL A 86 -3.96 -4.45 7.11
C VAL A 86 -2.53 -4.67 6.61
N ASP A 87 -1.59 -3.82 6.97
CA ASP A 87 -0.18 -3.93 6.57
C ASP A 87 0.42 -5.28 7.01
N THR A 88 0.17 -5.68 8.26
CA THR A 88 0.62 -6.96 8.80
C THR A 88 -0.06 -8.15 8.11
N LEU A 89 -1.39 -8.10 7.96
CA LEU A 89 -2.15 -9.18 7.30
C LEU A 89 -1.76 -9.34 5.83
N ALA A 90 -1.52 -8.23 5.13
CA ALA A 90 -1.08 -8.25 3.75
C ALA A 90 0.32 -8.86 3.58
N LEU A 91 1.29 -8.49 4.43
CA LEU A 91 2.61 -9.10 4.41
C LEU A 91 2.52 -10.61 4.62
N GLN A 92 1.74 -11.05 5.61
CA GLN A 92 1.51 -12.47 5.88
C GLN A 92 0.87 -13.19 4.68
N HIS A 93 -0.16 -12.60 4.07
CA HIS A 93 -0.82 -13.15 2.89
C HIS A 93 0.17 -13.31 1.74
N LEU A 94 0.92 -12.27 1.39
CA LEU A 94 1.89 -12.29 0.29
C LEU A 94 2.94 -13.39 0.47
N LEU A 95 3.53 -13.50 1.67
CA LEU A 95 4.50 -14.54 1.98
C LEU A 95 3.87 -15.94 1.91
N SER A 96 2.63 -16.10 2.38
CA SER A 96 1.91 -17.39 2.31
C SER A 96 1.60 -17.82 0.87
N ARG A 97 1.44 -16.87 -0.05
CA ARG A 97 1.20 -17.09 -1.49
C ARG A 97 2.50 -17.25 -2.29
N SER A 98 3.63 -17.43 -1.62
CA SER A 98 4.95 -17.62 -2.25
C SER A 98 5.38 -16.45 -3.14
N VAL A 99 4.92 -15.22 -2.86
CA VAL A 99 5.48 -14.03 -3.50
C VAL A 99 6.96 -13.94 -3.11
N PRO A 100 7.89 -13.77 -4.07
CA PRO A 100 9.30 -13.62 -3.74
C PRO A 100 9.50 -12.46 -2.74
N PRO A 101 10.20 -12.66 -1.60
CA PRO A 101 10.42 -11.59 -0.64
C PRO A 101 11.09 -10.35 -1.26
N SER A 102 11.92 -10.52 -2.30
CA SER A 102 12.53 -9.45 -3.08
C SER A 102 11.53 -8.56 -3.84
N HIS A 103 10.28 -8.98 -4.01
CA HIS A 103 9.20 -8.20 -4.62
C HIS A 103 8.42 -7.36 -3.59
N ILE A 104 8.75 -7.49 -2.30
CA ILE A 104 8.08 -6.79 -1.19
C ILE A 104 9.06 -5.79 -0.58
N THR A 105 8.62 -4.55 -0.39
CA THR A 105 9.41 -3.50 0.26
C THR A 105 8.65 -2.90 1.43
N ILE A 106 9.26 -2.97 2.62
CA ILE A 106 8.75 -2.33 3.82
C ILE A 106 9.37 -0.94 3.94
N TYR A 107 8.54 0.10 3.90
CA TYR A 107 9.00 1.47 4.08
C TYR A 107 8.92 1.82 5.55
N MET A 108 10.02 2.23 6.17
CA MET A 108 10.06 2.63 7.57
C MET A 108 10.37 4.12 7.68
N ALA A 109 9.58 4.84 8.47
CA ALA A 109 9.91 6.20 8.88
C ALA A 109 11.20 6.20 9.71
N HIS A 110 11.84 7.36 9.86
CA HIS A 110 13.13 7.48 10.53
C HIS A 110 13.13 6.86 11.93
N PHE A 111 12.14 7.22 12.77
CA PHE A 111 12.02 6.70 14.12
C PHE A 111 11.76 5.18 14.18
N GLU A 112 11.04 4.64 13.19
CA GLU A 112 10.78 3.20 13.08
C GLU A 112 12.06 2.46 12.70
N TYR A 113 12.80 2.99 11.72
CA TYR A 113 14.04 2.41 11.20
C TYR A 113 15.16 2.39 12.23
N LEU A 114 15.21 3.40 13.11
CA LEU A 114 16.17 3.46 14.22
C LEU A 114 15.95 2.38 15.28
N THR A 115 14.81 1.68 15.27
CA THR A 115 14.53 0.57 16.20
C THR A 115 15.08 -0.75 15.62
N PRO A 116 16.25 -1.25 16.05
CA PRO A 116 16.94 -2.32 15.34
C PRO A 116 16.18 -3.65 15.37
N SER A 117 15.52 -3.97 16.48
CA SER A 117 14.70 -5.19 16.61
C SER A 117 13.57 -5.22 15.58
N TRP A 118 12.91 -4.08 15.37
CA TRP A 118 11.79 -3.94 14.43
C TRP A 118 12.24 -3.98 12.98
N ARG A 119 13.35 -3.29 12.65
CA ARG A 119 13.96 -3.39 11.32
C ARG A 119 14.44 -4.81 11.03
N ASN A 120 15.13 -5.43 11.98
CA ASN A 120 15.74 -6.74 11.79
C ASN A 120 14.68 -7.83 11.65
N SER A 121 13.49 -7.69 12.27
CA SER A 121 12.41 -8.65 12.06
C SER A 121 11.89 -8.68 10.62
N TYR A 122 11.96 -7.57 9.88
CA TYR A 122 11.63 -7.57 8.45
C TYR A 122 12.79 -8.09 7.61
N LEU A 123 14.02 -7.67 7.90
CA LEU A 123 15.20 -8.19 7.20
C LEU A 123 15.34 -9.71 7.31
N SER A 124 14.97 -10.30 8.46
CA SER A 124 15.00 -11.76 8.64
C SER A 124 13.95 -12.50 7.80
N LEU A 125 12.93 -11.82 7.28
CA LEU A 125 11.97 -12.38 6.32
C LEU A 125 12.49 -12.33 4.88
N GLY A 126 13.66 -11.71 4.64
CA GLY A 126 14.24 -11.55 3.31
C GLY A 126 13.55 -10.49 2.44
N VAL A 127 12.62 -9.71 3.00
CA VAL A 127 12.00 -8.58 2.28
C VAL A 127 12.94 -7.39 2.23
N ASN A 128 12.73 -6.50 1.27
CA ASN A 128 13.48 -5.25 1.23
C ASN A 128 12.99 -4.33 2.34
N VAL A 129 13.89 -3.56 2.96
CA VAL A 129 13.55 -2.50 3.89
C VAL A 129 14.07 -1.18 3.37
N ARG A 130 13.19 -0.18 3.27
CA ARG A 130 13.52 1.17 2.81
C ARG A 130 13.39 2.15 3.96
N HIS A 131 14.50 2.80 4.30
CA HIS A 131 14.53 3.92 5.25
C HIS A 131 14.10 5.19 4.54
N VAL A 132 13.03 5.81 5.01
CA VAL A 132 12.64 7.17 4.59
C VAL A 132 13.26 8.13 5.60
N GLU A 133 14.48 8.57 5.33
CA GLU A 133 15.32 9.27 6.32
C GLU A 133 14.71 10.56 6.83
N ASP A 134 14.06 11.32 5.95
CA ASP A 134 13.42 12.60 6.27
C ASP A 134 12.02 12.44 6.89
N ALA A 135 11.45 11.23 6.91
CA ALA A 135 10.13 11.00 7.49
C ALA A 135 10.22 10.87 9.01
N ILE A 136 9.91 11.95 9.72
CA ILE A 136 9.80 11.99 11.18
C ILE A 136 8.42 11.53 11.67
N VAL A 137 7.41 11.52 10.80
CA VAL A 137 6.06 11.00 11.09
C VAL A 137 5.61 9.96 10.06
N THR A 138 4.61 9.16 10.44
CA THR A 138 4.04 8.12 9.56
C THR A 138 3.43 8.70 8.28
N GLU A 139 2.95 9.94 8.32
CA GLU A 139 2.37 10.61 7.17
C GLU A 139 3.38 10.85 6.02
N GLU A 140 4.58 11.33 6.35
CA GLU A 140 5.65 11.59 5.38
C GLU A 140 6.15 10.28 4.74
N ARG A 141 6.19 9.21 5.54
CA ARG A 141 6.46 7.85 5.05
C ARG A 141 5.35 7.39 4.09
N ASP A 142 4.08 7.59 4.44
CA ASP A 142 2.95 7.21 3.59
C ASP A 142 2.92 8.03 2.27
N GLU A 143 3.35 9.29 2.31
CA GLU A 143 3.58 10.10 1.11
C GLU A 143 4.69 9.52 0.22
N ALA A 144 5.83 9.13 0.81
CA ALA A 144 6.90 8.48 0.07
C ALA A 144 6.44 7.15 -0.57
N MET A 145 5.67 6.35 0.14
CA MET A 145 5.06 5.11 -0.40
C MET A 145 4.11 5.39 -1.56
N THR A 146 3.27 6.43 -1.44
CA THR A 146 2.35 6.85 -2.52
C THR A 146 3.12 7.29 -3.76
N ARG A 147 4.20 8.06 -3.58
CA ARG A 147 5.07 8.56 -4.66
C ARG A 147 5.85 7.44 -5.35
N ASP A 148 6.30 6.44 -4.60
CA ASP A 148 7.15 5.34 -5.09
C ASP A 148 6.34 4.14 -5.64
N SER A 149 5.01 4.22 -5.70
CA SER A 149 4.12 3.17 -6.20
C SER A 149 3.25 3.63 -7.37
N ASP A 150 2.82 2.69 -8.22
CA ASP A 150 2.03 2.98 -9.42
C ASP A 150 0.52 3.11 -9.11
N TYR A 151 0.04 2.38 -8.10
CA TYR A 151 -1.37 2.39 -7.66
C TYR A 151 -1.48 1.89 -6.22
N ASP A 152 -2.67 2.03 -5.64
CA ASP A 152 -2.95 1.56 -4.29
C ASP A 152 -3.90 0.36 -4.26
N ILE A 153 -3.63 -0.57 -3.35
CA ILE A 153 -4.61 -1.55 -2.87
C ILE A 153 -5.02 -1.04 -1.48
N LEU A 154 -6.05 -0.20 -1.45
CA LEU A 154 -6.48 0.46 -0.23
C LEU A 154 -7.99 0.41 -0.04
N ARG A 155 -8.38 0.45 1.24
CA ARG A 155 -9.75 0.70 1.67
C ARG A 155 -9.74 1.23 3.10
N TYR A 156 -10.36 2.37 3.32
CA TYR A 156 -10.67 2.85 4.66
C TYR A 156 -12.14 2.58 4.98
N ARG A 157 -12.48 2.50 6.27
CA ARG A 157 -13.86 2.28 6.70
C ARG A 157 -14.73 3.46 6.29
N THR A 158 -15.96 3.17 5.87
CA THR A 158 -16.99 4.20 5.79
C THR A 158 -17.29 4.75 7.18
N GLU A 159 -17.94 5.92 7.25
CA GLU A 159 -18.36 6.49 8.54
C GLU A 159 -19.25 5.53 9.34
N ALA A 160 -20.21 4.87 8.68
CA ALA A 160 -21.10 3.91 9.31
C ALA A 160 -20.33 2.73 9.91
N GLU A 161 -19.42 2.13 9.14
CA GLU A 161 -18.55 1.03 9.61
C GLU A 161 -17.66 1.49 10.77
N ALA A 162 -17.09 2.69 10.68
CA ALA A 162 -16.24 3.22 11.73
C ALA A 162 -17.03 3.48 13.02
N LYS A 163 -18.26 3.99 12.94
CA LYS A 163 -19.14 4.18 14.10
C LYS A 163 -19.55 2.85 14.73
N GLU A 164 -19.83 1.84 13.92
CA GLU A 164 -20.14 0.50 14.41
C GLU A 164 -18.96 -0.10 15.18
N VAL A 165 -17.74 -0.01 14.63
CA VAL A 165 -16.54 -0.58 15.23
C VAL A 165 -16.08 0.19 16.48
N TYR A 166 -16.05 1.52 16.42
CA TYR A 166 -15.48 2.34 17.50
C TYR A 166 -16.53 2.83 18.51
N GLY A 167 -17.82 2.79 18.17
CA GLY A 167 -18.90 3.25 19.04
C GLY A 167 -18.66 4.66 19.56
N VAL A 168 -18.67 4.81 20.89
CA VAL A 168 -18.46 6.08 21.58
C VAL A 168 -17.04 6.66 21.42
N LEU A 169 -16.06 5.83 21.02
CA LEU A 169 -14.69 6.28 20.75
C LEU A 169 -14.53 6.81 19.32
N TRP A 170 -15.57 6.68 18.48
CA TRP A 170 -15.54 7.22 17.13
C TRP A 170 -15.45 8.74 17.15
N ARG A 171 -14.61 9.28 16.25
CA ARG A 171 -14.54 10.71 15.95
C ARG A 171 -14.30 10.90 14.46
N ALA A 172 -14.88 11.95 13.89
CA ALA A 172 -14.58 12.37 12.52
C ALA A 172 -13.05 12.59 12.39
N ARG A 173 -12.45 11.88 11.44
CA ARG A 173 -11.02 11.95 11.09
C ARG A 173 -10.82 11.53 9.64
N THR A 174 -10.01 12.27 8.91
CA THR A 174 -9.41 11.79 7.67
C THR A 174 -8.35 10.76 8.04
N SER A 175 -8.50 9.52 7.57
CA SER A 175 -7.51 8.48 7.83
C SER A 175 -6.25 8.68 6.97
N ASN A 176 -5.10 8.15 7.39
CA ASN A 176 -3.91 8.16 6.54
C ASN A 176 -4.16 7.44 5.21
N THR A 177 -4.88 6.31 5.24
CA THR A 177 -5.28 5.56 4.04
C THR A 177 -6.12 6.41 3.09
N GLU A 178 -7.05 7.21 3.61
CA GLU A 178 -7.81 8.18 2.81
C GLU A 178 -6.92 9.29 2.24
N MET A 179 -5.94 9.76 3.03
CA MET A 179 -4.97 10.73 2.53
C MET A 179 -4.14 10.20 1.36
N ASN A 180 -3.81 8.90 1.32
CA ASN A 180 -3.08 8.30 0.20
C ASN A 180 -3.87 8.42 -1.11
N GLU A 181 -5.17 8.10 -1.07
CA GLU A 181 -6.06 8.28 -2.23
C GLU A 181 -6.14 9.76 -2.64
N ARG A 182 -6.28 10.67 -1.67
CA ARG A 182 -6.31 12.12 -1.92
C ARG A 182 -5.03 12.62 -2.58
N ARG A 183 -3.85 12.16 -2.14
CA ARG A 183 -2.55 12.50 -2.75
C ARG A 183 -2.47 12.11 -4.22
N ARG A 184 -3.00 10.94 -4.60
CA ARG A 184 -3.05 10.53 -6.02
C ARG A 184 -3.94 11.44 -6.88
N ARG A 185 -4.92 12.09 -6.26
CA ARG A 185 -5.79 13.10 -6.91
C ARG A 185 -5.20 14.51 -6.86
N GLY A 186 -3.96 14.68 -6.35
CA GLY A 186 -3.28 15.97 -6.24
C GLY A 186 -3.67 16.79 -5.01
N VAL A 187 -4.36 16.21 -4.03
CA VAL A 187 -4.75 16.90 -2.79
C VAL A 187 -3.69 16.68 -1.71
N VAL A 188 -3.15 17.77 -1.17
CA VAL A 188 -2.02 17.74 -0.21
C VAL A 188 -2.47 18.03 1.23
N SER A 189 -3.61 18.68 1.45
CA SER A 189 -4.07 19.06 2.80
C SER A 189 -5.04 18.04 3.42
N ARG A 190 -4.94 17.90 4.75
CA ARG A 190 -5.94 17.20 5.60
C ARG A 190 -7.14 18.06 5.94
N GLU A 191 -7.17 19.29 5.43
CA GLU A 191 -8.21 20.24 5.80
C GLU A 191 -9.57 19.68 5.43
N TYR A 192 -10.49 19.74 6.39
CA TYR A 192 -11.85 19.31 6.16
C TYR A 192 -12.54 20.36 5.30
N ASP A 193 -13.09 19.93 4.17
CA ASP A 193 -14.13 20.71 3.51
C ASP A 193 -15.41 20.59 4.36
N LEU A 194 -15.53 21.43 5.39
CA LEU A 194 -16.67 21.47 6.31
C LEU A 194 -17.94 22.06 5.65
N GLY A 195 -18.06 22.03 4.32
CA GLY A 195 -19.18 22.61 3.59
C GLY A 195 -19.22 24.13 3.68
N GLY A 196 -18.07 24.78 3.89
CA GLY A 196 -17.93 26.24 3.86
C GLY A 196 -17.10 26.64 2.64
N SER A 197 -17.78 27.15 1.62
CA SER A 197 -17.22 27.78 0.41
C SER A 197 -15.81 28.38 0.61
N VAL A 198 -14.77 27.63 0.23
CA VAL A 198 -13.46 28.22 -0.06
C VAL A 198 -13.31 28.20 -1.58
N THR A 199 -13.51 29.37 -2.18
CA THR A 199 -13.11 29.67 -3.55
C THR A 199 -11.66 29.20 -3.73
N GLY A 200 -11.46 28.17 -4.56
CA GLY A 200 -10.16 27.60 -4.82
C GLY A 200 -9.16 28.68 -5.22
N ARG A 201 -8.14 28.90 -4.39
CA ARG A 201 -6.95 29.61 -4.83
C ARG A 201 -6.13 28.63 -5.65
N VAL A 202 -6.42 28.60 -6.94
CA VAL A 202 -5.53 28.02 -7.95
C VAL A 202 -4.25 28.83 -7.91
N ILE A 203 -3.18 28.29 -7.31
CA ILE A 203 -1.84 28.82 -7.52
C ILE A 203 -1.41 28.32 -8.90
N GLY A 204 -1.85 29.06 -9.91
CA GLY A 204 -1.34 28.97 -11.27
C GLY A 204 0.02 29.68 -11.34
N LYS A 205 0.94 29.03 -12.05
CA LYS A 205 2.23 29.60 -12.44
C LYS A 205 2.05 30.72 -13.46
N GLU A 206 2.95 31.70 -13.32
CA GLU A 206 3.59 32.54 -14.34
C GLU A 206 2.70 33.48 -15.17
N GLU A 207 2.97 34.79 -15.06
CA GLU A 207 3.49 35.59 -16.17
C GLU A 207 4.15 36.88 -15.65
N GLU A 208 5.19 37.28 -16.38
CA GLU A 208 6.12 38.40 -16.17
C GLU A 208 5.43 39.74 -16.42
N GLU A 209 5.67 40.75 -15.57
CA GLU A 209 5.68 42.14 -16.02
C GLU A 209 6.84 42.88 -15.33
N GLU A 210 7.71 43.43 -16.17
CA GLU A 210 8.73 44.42 -15.85
C GLU A 210 8.05 45.72 -15.41
N GLU A 211 8.52 46.35 -14.31
CA GLU A 211 8.55 47.80 -14.26
C GLU A 211 9.69 48.30 -13.38
N GLU A 212 10.45 49.23 -13.96
CA GLU A 212 11.62 49.89 -13.39
C GLU A 212 11.29 50.84 -12.23
N GLY A 213 12.24 50.95 -11.29
CA GLY A 213 12.62 52.25 -10.74
C GLY A 213 12.20 52.56 -9.31
N GLY A 214 13.19 52.69 -8.42
CA GLY A 214 13.00 53.41 -7.15
C GLY A 214 14.05 53.15 -6.08
N LYS A 215 15.10 53.97 -6.06
CA LYS A 215 16.15 54.03 -5.03
C LYS A 215 15.58 54.20 -3.61
N GLY A 216 16.15 53.51 -2.64
CA GLY A 216 15.93 53.76 -1.21
C GLY A 216 16.91 52.94 -0.35
N GLN A 217 17.96 53.61 0.09
CA GLN A 217 19.02 53.17 1.00
C GLN A 217 18.53 53.31 2.46
N GLU A 218 18.80 52.33 3.32
CA GLU A 218 19.24 52.48 4.73
C GLU A 218 19.23 51.13 5.50
N ASP A 219 20.45 50.68 5.83
CA ASP A 219 20.96 50.38 7.18
C ASP A 219 20.11 49.55 8.15
N GLY A 220 20.65 48.43 8.65
CA GLY A 220 20.06 47.75 9.80
C GLY A 220 20.68 46.41 10.17
N GLU A 221 21.62 46.44 11.10
CA GLU A 221 22.34 45.33 11.71
C GLU A 221 21.45 44.22 12.31
N GLY A 222 21.90 42.97 12.13
CA GLY A 222 22.00 41.99 13.23
C GLY A 222 20.71 41.33 13.75
N LYS A 223 20.63 40.00 13.59
CA LYS A 223 20.81 39.07 14.72
C LYS A 223 20.72 37.60 14.29
N THR A 224 21.86 36.96 14.44
CA THR A 224 22.06 35.55 14.73
C THR A 224 21.14 35.07 15.86
N GLY A 225 20.49 33.92 15.68
CA GLY A 225 19.65 33.36 16.75
C GLY A 225 18.90 32.07 16.42
N PHE A 226 19.44 31.20 15.56
CA PHE A 226 18.75 29.96 15.15
C PHE A 226 19.37 28.66 15.69
N ARG A 227 20.34 28.67 16.61
CA ARG A 227 21.09 27.41 16.88
C ARG A 227 21.48 27.04 18.31
N GLU A 228 20.81 27.52 19.35
CA GLU A 228 21.22 27.10 20.69
C GLU A 228 20.10 27.11 21.75
N ARG A 229 19.18 26.14 21.69
CA ARG A 229 18.35 25.83 22.87
C ARG A 229 17.61 24.49 22.91
N VAL A 230 18.22 23.33 22.64
CA VAL A 230 17.74 22.05 23.23
C VAL A 230 18.89 21.06 23.43
N MET A 231 19.86 21.40 24.29
CA MET A 231 20.81 20.42 24.84
C MET A 231 21.13 20.80 26.28
N ARG A 232 20.15 20.63 27.17
CA ARG A 232 20.38 20.57 28.63
C ARG A 232 19.15 20.03 29.33
N LYS A 233 19.07 18.71 29.44
CA LYS A 233 18.47 17.98 30.57
C LYS A 233 18.86 16.52 30.41
N LEU A 234 19.97 16.15 31.04
CA LEU A 234 20.30 14.85 31.62
C LEU A 234 21.72 14.99 32.20
N LYS A 235 21.77 15.52 33.42
CA LYS A 235 22.76 15.15 34.43
C LYS A 235 21.97 14.51 35.55
#